data_AF-L2GL97-F1
#
_entry.id   AF-L2GL97-F1
#
_cell.length_a   1.000
_cell.length_b   1.000
_cell.length_c   1.000
_cell.angle_alpha   90.00
_cell.angle_beta   90.00
_cell.angle_gamma   90.00
#
_symmetry.space_group_name_H-M   'P 1'
#
loop_
_entity.id
_entity.type
_entity.pdbx_description
1 polymer ?
#
loop_
_entity_poly.entity_id
_entity_poly.type
_entity_poly.pdbx_seq_one_letter_code
_entity_poly.pdbx_strand_id
1 'polypeptide(L)'
;MDEQEKIKRLEELKKQREELDKLIKDLTESVTGPTNIPYTTVYTTVFPPYTSSIDFSAIDPKDLLQIKIFVNKKCNQVSTDFSHTINLVNEMLPFRDNIAFKEIFLRKLLDQGRVQVSGHFESYKPLSFLLFKLDSPDIINTYVRLLITKQGSESELKGMYAIYFGFLNLKEDIDGCWLWMASILNVNPNRFTGYVLEVFLVICGDLLFEKIQTQFAGILRYIKKFYLKELGNAPVESRISRLLSKYQNC
;
A
#
# COMPACT_ATOMS: atom_id res chain seq x y z
N MET A 1 -30.32 15.00 -34.41
CA MET A 1 -29.28 14.03 -34.05
C MET A 1 -29.21 13.03 -35.18
N ASP A 2 -28.12 13.11 -35.94
CA ASP A 2 -27.86 12.28 -37.12
C ASP A 2 -27.82 10.78 -36.72
N GLU A 3 -28.15 9.90 -37.65
CA GLU A 3 -28.16 8.44 -37.43
C GLU A 3 -26.75 7.92 -37.06
N GLN A 4 -25.71 8.52 -37.64
CA GLN A 4 -24.32 8.25 -37.26
C GLN A 4 -24.00 8.71 -35.82
N GLU A 5 -24.57 9.84 -35.39
CA GLU A 5 -24.39 10.38 -34.05
C GLU A 5 -25.11 9.52 -32.99
N LYS A 6 -26.27 8.94 -33.34
CA LYS A 6 -26.97 7.95 -32.51
C LYS A 6 -26.16 6.66 -32.33
N ILE A 7 -25.58 6.13 -33.41
CA ILE A 7 -24.77 4.90 -33.37
C ILE A 7 -23.54 5.11 -32.48
N LYS A 8 -22.81 6.20 -32.70
CA LYS A 8 -21.62 6.55 -31.89
C LYS A 8 -21.95 6.68 -30.41
N ARG A 9 -23.07 7.33 -30.08
CA ARG A 9 -23.53 7.47 -28.69
C ARG A 9 -23.93 6.14 -28.06
N LEU A 10 -24.54 5.23 -28.83
CA LEU A 10 -24.90 3.88 -28.40
C LEU A 10 -23.65 3.02 -28.11
N GLU A 11 -22.63 3.11 -28.96
CA GLU A 11 -21.34 2.41 -28.74
C GLU A 11 -20.62 2.93 -27.49
N GLU A 12 -20.60 4.25 -27.29
CA GLU A 12 -20.01 4.87 -26.10
C GLU A 12 -20.72 4.41 -24.82
N LEU A 13 -22.06 4.34 -24.83
CA LEU A 13 -22.86 3.85 -23.70
C LEU A 13 -22.60 2.36 -23.41
N LYS A 14 -22.46 1.52 -24.45
CA LYS A 14 -22.11 0.11 -24.27
C LYS A 14 -20.75 -0.04 -23.60
N LYS A 15 -19.75 0.71 -24.07
CA LYS A 15 -18.39 0.69 -23.49
C LYS A 15 -18.39 1.16 -22.03
N GLN A 16 -19.11 2.24 -21.71
CA GLN A 16 -19.24 2.72 -20.33
C GLN A 16 -19.89 1.67 -19.42
N ARG A 17 -20.90 0.96 -19.92
CA ARG A 17 -21.56 -0.12 -19.17
C ARG A 17 -20.62 -1.30 -18.93
N GLU A 18 -19.88 -1.75 -19.93
CA GLU A 18 -18.89 -2.82 -19.78
C GLU A 18 -17.78 -2.45 -18.79
N GLU A 19 -17.29 -1.21 -18.83
CA GLU A 19 -16.29 -0.71 -17.87
C GLU A 19 -16.83 -0.63 -16.44
N LEU A 20 -18.11 -0.29 -16.29
CA LEU A 20 -18.81 -0.26 -15.01
C LEU A 20 -19.02 -1.68 -14.46
N ASP A 21 -19.52 -2.61 -15.26
CA ASP A 21 -19.74 -3.99 -14.85
C ASP A 21 -18.41 -4.63 -14.42
N LYS A 22 -17.34 -4.36 -15.17
CA LYS A 22 -15.98 -4.76 -14.77
C LYS A 22 -15.54 -4.10 -13.47
N LEU A 23 -15.79 -2.80 -13.29
CA LEU A 23 -15.45 -2.10 -12.05
C LEU A 23 -16.19 -2.69 -10.85
N ILE A 24 -17.50 -2.88 -10.95
CA ILE A 24 -18.32 -3.45 -9.88
C ILE A 24 -17.80 -4.85 -9.56
N LYS A 25 -17.51 -5.67 -10.58
CA LYS A 25 -16.89 -6.97 -10.38
C LYS A 25 -15.55 -6.85 -9.64
N ASP A 26 -14.63 -6.00 -10.09
CA ASP A 26 -13.31 -5.83 -9.47
C ASP A 26 -13.38 -5.30 -8.02
N LEU A 27 -14.40 -4.49 -7.71
CA LEU A 27 -14.65 -3.95 -6.36
C LEU A 27 -15.32 -4.98 -5.44
N THR A 28 -16.21 -5.81 -6.00
CA THR A 28 -17.02 -6.80 -5.25
C THR A 28 -16.30 -8.12 -5.07
N GLU A 29 -15.44 -8.51 -6.01
CA GLU A 29 -14.52 -9.64 -5.82
C GLU A 29 -13.61 -9.31 -4.63
N SER A 30 -13.89 -10.00 -3.53
CA SER A 30 -13.03 -10.00 -2.37
C SER A 30 -11.63 -10.44 -2.82
N VAL A 31 -10.60 -9.78 -2.30
CA VAL A 31 -9.22 -10.23 -2.51
C VAL A 31 -9.07 -11.52 -1.71
N THR A 32 -9.52 -12.64 -2.29
CA THR A 32 -9.56 -13.94 -1.64
C THR A 32 -8.20 -14.60 -1.79
N GLY A 33 -7.30 -14.32 -0.86
CA GLY A 33 -6.07 -15.08 -0.73
C GLY A 33 -5.18 -14.51 0.36
N PRO A 34 -4.51 -15.36 1.15
CA PRO A 34 -3.43 -14.87 1.99
C PRO A 34 -2.34 -14.27 1.09
N THR A 35 -1.77 -13.14 1.52
CA THR A 35 -0.57 -12.56 0.90
C THR A 35 0.59 -13.57 0.87
N ASN A 36 1.64 -13.26 0.11
CA ASN A 36 2.86 -14.07 0.10
C ASN A 36 3.67 -13.95 1.40
N ILE A 37 3.29 -13.07 2.33
CA ILE A 37 4.02 -12.78 3.56
C ILE A 37 3.27 -13.43 4.75
N PRO A 38 3.92 -14.31 5.51
CA PRO A 38 3.33 -14.85 6.73
C PRO A 38 3.23 -13.75 7.79
N TYR A 39 2.11 -13.74 8.51
CA TYR A 39 1.84 -12.83 9.62
C TYR A 39 1.41 -13.60 10.85
N THR A 40 1.73 -13.09 12.04
CA THR A 40 1.13 -13.58 13.28
C THR A 40 -0.39 -13.45 13.27
N THR A 41 -1.06 -14.34 14.00
CA THR A 41 -2.51 -14.28 14.22
C THR A 41 -2.95 -12.99 14.91
N VAL A 42 -2.13 -12.43 15.80
CA VAL A 42 -2.40 -11.15 16.47
C VAL A 42 -2.54 -10.04 15.42
N TYR A 43 -1.60 -9.95 14.48
CA TYR A 43 -1.63 -8.93 13.44
C TYR A 43 -2.83 -9.06 12.51
N THR A 44 -3.16 -10.28 12.09
CA THR A 44 -4.35 -10.54 11.25
C THR A 44 -5.66 -10.45 12.02
N THR A 45 -5.63 -10.41 13.36
CA THR A 45 -6.80 -10.10 14.19
C THR A 45 -7.02 -8.59 14.27
N VAL A 46 -5.94 -7.81 14.43
CA VAL A 46 -5.99 -6.34 14.39
C VAL A 46 -6.42 -5.85 13.00
N PHE A 47 -5.89 -6.49 11.96
CA PHE A 47 -6.22 -6.22 10.56
C PHE A 47 -6.85 -7.46 9.93
N PRO A 48 -8.16 -7.70 10.14
CA PRO A 48 -8.83 -8.85 9.54
C PRO A 48 -8.81 -8.76 8.01
N PRO A 49 -8.84 -9.89 7.29
CA PRO A 49 -8.90 -9.89 5.83
C PRO A 49 -9.92 -8.88 5.30
N TYR A 50 -9.56 -8.16 4.24
CA TYR A 50 -10.44 -7.15 3.68
C TYR A 50 -11.67 -7.81 3.05
N THR A 51 -12.84 -7.41 3.54
CA THR A 51 -14.13 -7.73 2.96
C THR A 51 -14.83 -6.41 2.68
N SER A 52 -15.12 -6.15 1.41
CA SER A 52 -15.91 -4.97 1.07
C SER A 52 -17.35 -5.21 1.55
N SER A 53 -17.83 -4.36 2.45
CA SER A 53 -19.22 -4.32 2.87
C SER A 53 -20.05 -3.31 2.06
N ILE A 54 -19.42 -2.69 1.05
CA ILE A 54 -20.02 -1.61 0.26
C ILE A 54 -20.88 -2.25 -0.83
N ASP A 55 -22.18 -1.95 -0.80
CA ASP A 55 -23.05 -2.24 -1.93
C ASP A 55 -22.83 -1.20 -3.03
N PHE A 56 -21.89 -1.48 -3.93
CA PHE A 56 -21.63 -0.62 -5.09
C PHE A 56 -22.81 -0.55 -6.06
N SER A 57 -23.76 -1.48 -5.99
CA SER A 57 -24.98 -1.44 -6.83
C SER A 57 -25.96 -0.36 -6.37
N ALA A 58 -25.84 0.11 -5.12
CA ALA A 58 -26.65 1.19 -4.56
C ALA A 58 -26.10 2.59 -4.89
N ILE A 59 -24.92 2.70 -5.51
CA ILE A 59 -24.31 3.97 -5.90
C ILE A 59 -24.68 4.27 -7.35
N ASP A 60 -24.97 5.53 -7.69
CA ASP A 60 -25.21 5.92 -9.09
C ASP A 60 -24.01 5.51 -9.95
N PRO A 61 -24.21 4.66 -10.98
CA PRO A 61 -23.21 4.29 -11.96
C PRO A 61 -22.35 5.43 -12.50
N LYS A 62 -22.96 6.59 -12.75
CA LYS A 62 -22.26 7.75 -13.32
C LYS A 62 -21.30 8.36 -12.31
N ASP A 63 -21.73 8.49 -11.06
CA ASP A 63 -20.92 9.03 -9.98
C ASP A 63 -19.73 8.09 -9.70
N LEU A 64 -19.98 6.79 -9.67
CA LEU A 64 -18.93 5.78 -9.47
C LEU A 64 -17.86 5.84 -10.58
N LEU A 65 -18.29 5.96 -11.85
CA LEU A 65 -17.38 6.09 -12.98
C LEU A 65 -16.59 7.42 -12.93
N GLN A 66 -17.24 8.52 -12.57
CA GLN A 66 -16.58 9.82 -12.42
C GLN A 66 -15.51 9.79 -11.33
N ILE A 67 -15.83 9.20 -10.17
CA ILE A 67 -14.87 9.02 -9.06
C ILE A 67 -13.69 8.16 -9.53
N LYS A 68 -13.93 7.06 -10.25
CA LYS A 68 -12.86 6.22 -10.81
C LYS A 68 -11.95 6.99 -11.76
N ILE A 69 -12.52 7.72 -12.70
CA ILE A 69 -11.76 8.52 -13.67
C ILE A 69 -10.94 9.58 -12.93
N PHE A 70 -11.56 10.27 -11.96
CA PHE A 70 -10.91 11.26 -11.13
C PHE A 70 -9.71 10.67 -10.37
N VAL A 71 -9.92 9.61 -9.60
CA VAL A 71 -8.87 8.94 -8.83
C VAL A 71 -7.74 8.46 -9.73
N ASN A 72 -8.07 7.79 -10.84
CA ASN A 72 -7.06 7.29 -11.77
C ASN A 72 -6.21 8.43 -12.33
N LYS A 73 -6.86 9.53 -12.75
CA LYS A 73 -6.17 10.70 -13.26
C LYS A 73 -5.24 11.29 -12.20
N LYS A 74 -5.72 11.50 -10.97
CA LYS A 74 -4.92 12.11 -9.91
C LYS A 74 -3.75 11.24 -9.47
N CYS A 75 -3.98 9.95 -9.22
CA CYS A 75 -2.90 9.04 -8.84
C CYS A 75 -1.85 8.88 -9.94
N ASN A 76 -2.22 8.94 -11.23
CA ASN A 76 -1.26 8.89 -12.34
C ASN A 76 -0.47 10.20 -12.54
N GLN A 77 -0.93 11.32 -11.95
CA GLN A 77 -0.24 12.62 -11.99
C GLN A 77 0.78 12.78 -10.86
N VAL A 78 0.79 11.88 -9.86
CA VAL A 78 1.73 11.95 -8.74
C VAL A 78 3.16 11.82 -9.27
N SER A 79 3.97 12.82 -8.94
CA SER A 79 5.37 12.92 -9.34
C SER A 79 6.24 13.24 -8.12
N THR A 80 7.55 13.35 -8.32
CA THR A 80 8.50 13.74 -7.27
C THR A 80 8.45 15.24 -6.94
N ASP A 81 7.68 16.04 -7.68
CA ASP A 81 7.40 17.44 -7.32
C ASP A 81 6.38 17.50 -6.18
N PHE A 82 6.86 17.85 -4.99
CA PHE A 82 6.04 17.98 -3.79
C PHE A 82 4.99 19.09 -3.90
N SER A 83 5.30 20.20 -4.59
CA SER A 83 4.32 21.29 -4.75
C SER A 83 3.15 20.83 -5.62
N HIS A 84 3.45 20.08 -6.69
CA HIS A 84 2.43 19.45 -7.50
C HIS A 84 1.60 18.44 -6.69
N THR A 85 2.26 17.60 -5.88
CA THR A 85 1.59 16.61 -5.03
C THR A 85 0.65 17.25 -4.00
N ILE A 86 1.04 18.39 -3.41
CA ILE A 86 0.17 19.16 -2.50
C ILE A 86 -1.10 19.66 -3.21
N ASN A 87 -0.99 20.10 -4.46
CA ASN A 87 -2.17 20.50 -5.25
C ASN A 87 -3.10 19.31 -5.49
N LEU A 88 -2.56 18.14 -5.83
CA LEU A 88 -3.35 16.91 -5.98
C LEU A 88 -4.08 16.53 -4.67
N VAL A 89 -3.41 16.65 -3.51
CA VAL A 89 -4.02 16.44 -2.20
C VAL A 89 -5.22 17.37 -2.02
N ASN A 90 -5.06 18.67 -2.27
CA ASN A 90 -6.13 19.66 -2.07
C ASN A 90 -7.34 19.38 -2.96
N GLU A 91 -7.13 18.86 -4.17
CA GLU A 91 -8.21 18.46 -5.06
C GLU A 91 -8.92 17.17 -4.61
N MET A 92 -8.21 16.25 -3.97
CA MET A 92 -8.73 14.96 -3.51
C MET A 92 -9.40 15.04 -2.13
N LEU A 93 -8.97 15.99 -1.29
CA LEU A 93 -9.42 16.14 0.09
C LEU A 93 -10.96 16.24 0.24
N PRO A 94 -11.72 16.96 -0.61
CA PRO A 94 -13.18 17.01 -0.52
C PRO A 94 -13.87 15.65 -0.67
N PHE A 95 -13.21 14.66 -1.28
CA PHE A 95 -13.75 13.32 -1.49
C PHE A 95 -13.32 12.33 -0.41
N ARG A 96 -12.46 12.73 0.55
CA ARG A 96 -11.85 11.84 1.55
C ARG A 96 -12.86 10.96 2.27
N ASP A 97 -14.02 11.52 2.61
CA ASP A 97 -15.03 10.81 3.42
C ASP A 97 -16.04 10.06 2.53
N ASN A 98 -15.99 10.23 1.20
CA ASN A 98 -16.79 9.46 0.25
C ASN A 98 -16.32 8.00 0.19
N ILE A 99 -17.24 7.06 0.43
CA ILE A 99 -16.96 5.63 0.55
C ILE A 99 -16.42 5.04 -0.77
N ALA A 100 -17.02 5.37 -1.91
CA ALA A 100 -16.54 4.90 -3.22
C ALA A 100 -15.15 5.47 -3.55
N PHE A 101 -14.92 6.74 -3.22
CA PHE A 101 -13.60 7.35 -3.37
C PHE A 101 -12.56 6.60 -2.56
N LYS A 102 -12.80 6.35 -1.26
CA LYS A 102 -11.86 5.61 -0.40
C LYS A 102 -11.49 4.26 -1.00
N GLU A 103 -12.47 3.46 -1.41
CA GLU A 103 -12.22 2.13 -1.95
C GLU A 103 -11.37 2.18 -3.23
N ILE A 104 -11.78 3.01 -4.19
CA ILE A 104 -11.11 3.14 -5.48
C ILE A 104 -9.70 3.72 -5.29
N PHE A 105 -9.56 4.74 -4.43
CA PHE A 105 -8.29 5.38 -4.13
C PHE A 105 -7.29 4.39 -3.54
N LEU A 106 -7.66 3.65 -2.51
CA LEU A 106 -6.75 2.72 -1.83
C LEU A 106 -6.30 1.57 -2.73
N ARG A 107 -7.21 1.03 -3.54
CA ARG A 107 -6.86 0.01 -4.56
C ARG A 107 -5.92 0.59 -5.60
N LYS A 108 -6.22 1.78 -6.11
CA LYS A 108 -5.36 2.45 -7.09
C LYS A 108 -3.98 2.79 -6.52
N LEU A 109 -3.90 3.13 -5.24
CA LEU A 109 -2.64 3.40 -4.56
C LEU A 109 -1.77 2.14 -4.46
N LEU A 110 -2.37 0.99 -4.14
CA LEU A 110 -1.68 -0.32 -4.20
C LEU A 110 -1.21 -0.65 -5.60
N ASP A 111 -2.02 -0.36 -6.63
CA ASP A 111 -1.60 -0.54 -8.02
C ASP A 111 -0.41 0.36 -8.40
N GLN A 112 -0.34 1.60 -7.88
CA GLN A 112 0.85 2.44 -8.04
C GLN A 112 2.07 1.86 -7.33
N GLY A 113 1.89 1.30 -6.12
CA GLY A 113 2.94 0.54 -5.44
C GLY A 113 3.46 -0.60 -6.29
N ARG A 114 2.54 -1.37 -6.88
CA ARG A 114 2.85 -2.52 -7.73
C ARG A 114 3.57 -2.14 -9.02
N VAL A 115 3.17 -1.06 -9.69
CA VAL A 115 3.68 -0.69 -11.03
C VAL A 115 4.74 0.41 -10.96
N GLN A 116 4.40 1.56 -10.40
CA GLN A 116 5.25 2.74 -10.41
C GLN A 116 6.39 2.63 -9.40
N VAL A 117 6.10 2.24 -8.16
CA VAL A 117 7.12 2.17 -7.10
C VAL A 117 8.05 0.99 -7.32
N SER A 118 7.55 -0.15 -7.81
CA SER A 118 8.38 -1.30 -8.14
C SER A 118 9.41 -0.99 -9.25
N GLY A 119 9.04 -0.14 -10.21
CA GLY A 119 9.93 0.33 -11.28
C GLY A 119 10.82 1.51 -10.87
N HIS A 120 10.33 2.40 -10.00
CA HIS A 120 11.06 3.55 -9.49
C HIS A 120 10.78 3.75 -8.00
N PHE A 121 11.64 3.15 -7.16
CA PHE A 121 11.45 3.05 -5.71
C PHE A 121 11.10 4.39 -5.06
N GLU A 122 11.84 5.47 -5.37
CA GLU A 122 11.63 6.79 -4.76
C GLU A 122 10.21 7.37 -4.96
N SER A 123 9.42 6.85 -5.91
CA SER A 123 8.01 7.20 -6.08
C SER A 123 7.15 6.86 -4.85
N TYR A 124 7.63 6.01 -3.93
CA TYR A 124 6.90 5.74 -2.68
C TYR A 124 6.70 7.02 -1.87
N LYS A 125 7.64 7.98 -1.89
CA LYS A 125 7.60 9.20 -1.05
C LYS A 125 6.37 10.07 -1.33
N PRO A 126 6.13 10.55 -2.56
CA PRO A 126 4.95 11.37 -2.85
C PRO A 126 3.63 10.59 -2.68
N LEU A 127 3.62 9.28 -2.96
CA LEU A 127 2.43 8.43 -2.74
C LEU A 127 2.13 8.20 -1.25
N SER A 128 3.16 8.05 -0.42
CA SER A 128 3.04 7.98 1.04
C SER A 128 2.54 9.30 1.61
N PHE A 129 3.01 10.41 1.07
CA PHE A 129 2.53 11.74 1.44
C PHE A 129 1.06 11.94 1.08
N LEU A 130 0.61 11.46 -0.08
CA LEU A 130 -0.80 11.47 -0.47
C LEU A 130 -1.65 10.66 0.52
N LEU A 131 -1.23 9.44 0.88
CA LEU A 131 -1.90 8.62 1.89
C LEU A 131 -1.95 9.31 3.26
N PHE A 132 -0.83 9.91 3.67
CA PHE A 132 -0.71 10.64 4.94
C PHE A 132 -1.64 11.85 5.01
N LYS A 133 -1.72 12.65 3.94
CA LYS A 133 -2.57 13.86 3.93
C LYS A 133 -4.05 13.55 3.78
N LEU A 134 -4.39 12.43 3.18
CA LEU A 134 -5.77 11.95 3.09
C LEU A 134 -6.14 11.02 4.25
N ASP A 135 -5.25 10.85 5.25
CA ASP A 135 -5.45 9.90 6.34
C ASP A 135 -6.75 10.16 7.13
N SER A 136 -7.38 9.05 7.49
CA SER A 136 -8.41 8.93 8.52
C SER A 136 -8.26 7.53 9.12
N PRO A 137 -8.70 7.30 10.37
CA PRO A 137 -8.56 5.98 11.00
C PRO A 137 -9.04 4.82 10.12
N ASP A 138 -10.12 5.03 9.36
CA ASP A 138 -10.66 4.02 8.44
C ASP A 138 -9.79 3.79 7.20
N ILE A 139 -9.16 4.84 6.67
CA ILE A 139 -8.35 4.79 5.43
C ILE A 139 -7.12 3.93 5.63
N ILE A 140 -6.36 4.15 6.71
CA ILE A 140 -5.14 3.39 6.95
C ILE A 140 -5.46 1.92 7.28
N ASN A 141 -6.47 1.66 8.10
CA ASN A 141 -6.89 0.30 8.44
C ASN A 141 -7.32 -0.45 7.16
N THR A 142 -8.09 0.22 6.29
CA THR A 142 -8.51 -0.37 5.01
C THR A 142 -7.31 -0.64 4.11
N TYR A 143 -6.36 0.30 4.01
CA TYR A 143 -5.15 0.12 3.22
C TYR A 143 -4.34 -1.10 3.69
N VAL A 144 -4.12 -1.24 4.99
CA VAL A 144 -3.37 -2.38 5.56
C VAL A 144 -4.10 -3.70 5.29
N ARG A 145 -5.41 -3.75 5.48
CA ARG A 145 -6.22 -4.96 5.20
C ARG A 145 -6.16 -5.35 3.72
N LEU A 146 -6.19 -4.38 2.81
CA LEU A 146 -5.97 -4.63 1.39
C LEU A 146 -4.53 -5.11 1.14
N LEU A 147 -3.53 -4.45 1.71
CA LEU A 147 -2.11 -4.78 1.53
C LEU A 147 -1.77 -6.23 1.93
N ILE A 148 -2.28 -6.70 3.09
CA ILE A 148 -2.01 -8.06 3.58
C ILE A 148 -2.86 -9.16 2.94
N THR A 149 -3.73 -8.81 2.01
CA THR A 149 -4.45 -9.78 1.16
C THR A 149 -3.90 -9.80 -0.26
N LYS A 150 -3.02 -8.86 -0.63
CA LYS A 150 -2.42 -8.82 -1.97
C LYS A 150 -1.25 -9.78 -2.10
N GLN A 151 -1.29 -10.52 -3.21
CA GLN A 151 -0.15 -11.29 -3.70
C GLN A 151 0.59 -10.49 -4.77
N GLY A 152 1.89 -10.77 -4.93
CA GLY A 152 2.74 -10.13 -5.91
C GLY A 152 4.12 -10.76 -5.97
N SER A 153 4.87 -10.38 -7.00
CA SER A 153 6.30 -10.64 -7.08
C SER A 153 7.07 -9.85 -6.00
N GLU A 154 8.35 -10.17 -5.85
CA GLU A 154 9.22 -9.53 -4.86
C GLU A 154 9.28 -8.01 -5.04
N SER A 155 9.41 -7.51 -6.28
CA SER A 155 9.45 -6.08 -6.58
C SER A 155 8.11 -5.39 -6.33
N GLU A 156 7.00 -6.04 -6.69
CA GLU A 156 5.65 -5.53 -6.49
C GLU A 156 5.33 -5.37 -4.99
N LEU A 157 5.65 -6.39 -4.19
CA LEU A 157 5.49 -6.34 -2.73
C LEU A 157 6.35 -5.22 -2.13
N LYS A 158 7.63 -5.11 -2.53
CA LYS A 158 8.48 -4.00 -2.08
C LYS A 158 7.84 -2.64 -2.34
N GLY A 159 7.28 -2.44 -3.54
CA GLY A 159 6.65 -1.17 -3.91
C GLY A 159 5.37 -0.87 -3.13
N MET A 160 4.49 -1.85 -2.95
CA MET A 160 3.25 -1.68 -2.16
C MET A 160 3.53 -1.40 -0.67
N TYR A 161 4.46 -2.13 -0.07
CA TYR A 161 4.84 -1.93 1.33
C TYR A 161 5.65 -0.64 1.55
N ALA A 162 6.43 -0.18 0.57
CA ALA A 162 7.16 1.08 0.66
C ALA A 162 6.22 2.27 0.90
N ILE A 163 5.03 2.27 0.28
CA ILE A 163 4.01 3.31 0.52
C ILE A 163 3.51 3.26 1.97
N TYR A 164 3.24 2.06 2.51
CA TYR A 164 2.81 1.90 3.90
C TYR A 164 3.88 2.38 4.88
N PHE A 165 5.13 1.96 4.68
CA PHE A 165 6.22 2.32 5.58
C PHE A 165 6.58 3.80 5.46
N GLY A 166 6.47 4.39 4.27
CA GLY A 166 6.60 5.83 4.10
C GLY A 166 5.51 6.58 4.86
N PHE A 167 4.28 6.07 4.88
CA PHE A 167 3.21 6.61 5.70
C PHE A 167 3.53 6.52 7.20
N LEU A 168 3.97 5.35 7.70
CA LEU A 168 4.36 5.19 9.11
C LEU A 168 5.49 6.14 9.50
N ASN A 169 6.48 6.31 8.62
CA ASN A 169 7.60 7.22 8.83
C ASN A 169 7.12 8.68 8.91
N LEU A 170 6.32 9.14 7.95
CA LEU A 170 5.77 10.51 7.94
C LEU A 170 4.90 10.83 9.16
N LYS A 171 4.19 9.83 9.68
CA LYS A 171 3.34 9.96 10.88
C LYS A 171 4.14 9.83 12.18
N GLU A 172 5.40 9.45 12.12
CA GLU A 172 6.21 9.01 13.26
C GLU A 172 5.50 7.91 14.09
N ASP A 173 4.80 6.98 13.41
CA ASP A 173 3.99 5.95 14.06
C ASP A 173 4.85 4.76 14.52
N ILE A 174 5.43 4.90 15.71
CA ILE A 174 6.32 3.91 16.33
C ILE A 174 5.56 2.63 16.69
N ASP A 175 4.33 2.75 17.16
CA ASP A 175 3.51 1.60 17.54
C ASP A 175 3.12 0.78 16.31
N GLY A 176 2.73 1.44 15.21
CA GLY A 176 2.46 0.79 13.93
C GLY A 176 3.70 0.09 13.36
N CYS A 177 4.86 0.75 13.44
CA CYS A 177 6.15 0.14 13.07
C CYS A 177 6.46 -1.11 13.91
N TRP A 178 6.27 -1.03 15.23
CA TRP A 178 6.55 -2.11 16.17
C TRP A 178 5.61 -3.30 15.95
N LEU A 179 4.31 -3.02 15.83
CA LEU A 179 3.27 -4.01 15.56
C LEU A 179 3.57 -4.76 14.26
N TRP A 180 3.95 -4.03 13.20
CA TRP A 180 4.33 -4.66 11.93
C TRP A 180 5.59 -5.52 12.06
N MET A 181 6.65 -5.05 12.71
CA MET A 181 7.86 -5.88 12.92
C MET A 181 7.54 -7.16 13.70
N ALA A 182 6.82 -7.04 14.81
CA ALA A 182 6.41 -8.18 15.62
C ALA A 182 5.57 -9.17 14.80
N SER A 183 4.80 -8.69 13.82
CA SER A 183 3.97 -9.55 12.98
C SER A 183 4.74 -10.48 12.05
N ILE A 184 5.94 -10.08 11.59
CA ILE A 184 6.76 -10.87 10.68
C ILE A 184 7.91 -11.60 11.40
N LEU A 185 8.45 -11.01 12.47
CA LEU A 185 9.60 -11.58 13.19
C LEU A 185 9.20 -12.76 14.10
N ASN A 186 7.92 -12.88 14.46
CA ASN A 186 7.40 -13.97 15.29
C ASN A 186 6.80 -15.13 14.46
N VAL A 187 7.07 -15.18 13.16
CA VAL A 187 6.67 -16.28 12.27
C VAL A 187 7.86 -16.72 11.43
N ASN A 188 7.82 -17.96 10.94
CA ASN A 188 8.87 -18.47 10.06
C ASN A 188 8.97 -17.60 8.80
N PRO A 189 10.14 -17.00 8.51
CA PRO A 189 10.29 -16.17 7.34
C PRO A 189 10.19 -16.97 6.05
N ASN A 190 9.91 -16.25 4.97
CA ASN A 190 10.13 -16.74 3.62
C ASN A 190 10.88 -15.67 2.79
N ARG A 191 11.21 -16.00 1.54
CA ARG A 191 11.93 -15.08 0.64
C ARG A 191 11.28 -13.70 0.55
N PHE A 192 9.94 -13.63 0.47
CA PHE A 192 9.20 -12.38 0.30
C PHE A 192 9.30 -11.50 1.55
N THR A 193 9.27 -12.12 2.72
CA THR A 193 9.41 -11.44 4.02
C THR A 193 10.74 -10.70 4.11
N GLY A 194 11.82 -11.30 3.62
CA GLY A 194 13.14 -10.65 3.58
C GLY A 194 13.15 -9.37 2.74
N TYR A 195 12.52 -9.38 1.57
CA TYR A 195 12.45 -8.19 0.72
C TYR A 195 11.64 -7.06 1.35
N VAL A 196 10.55 -7.38 2.04
CA VAL A 196 9.73 -6.37 2.71
C VAL A 196 10.43 -5.85 3.97
N LEU A 197 11.11 -6.73 4.74
CA LEU A 197 11.96 -6.32 5.87
C LEU A 197 13.09 -5.39 5.42
N GLU A 198 13.71 -5.66 4.27
CA GLU A 198 14.72 -4.77 3.67
C GLU A 198 14.14 -3.35 3.45
N VAL A 199 12.96 -3.25 2.83
CA VAL A 199 12.30 -1.95 2.57
C VAL A 199 11.91 -1.26 3.87
N PHE A 200 11.39 -2.01 4.85
CA PHE A 200 11.06 -1.47 6.15
C PHE A 200 12.27 -0.83 6.82
N LEU A 201 13.41 -1.54 6.87
CA LEU A 201 14.64 -1.01 7.48
C LEU A 201 15.17 0.22 6.74
N VAL A 202 15.03 0.28 5.41
CA VAL A 202 15.43 1.46 4.62
C VAL A 202 14.59 2.68 4.97
N ILE A 203 13.29 2.52 5.20
CA ILE A 203 12.36 3.64 5.37
C ILE A 203 12.14 4.02 6.84
N CYS A 204 11.97 3.03 7.73
CA CYS A 204 11.62 3.23 9.14
C CYS A 204 12.79 2.98 10.09
N GLY A 205 13.94 2.48 9.61
CA GLY A 205 15.06 2.10 10.47
C GLY A 205 15.63 3.27 11.27
N ASP A 206 15.85 4.42 10.61
CA ASP A 206 16.41 5.61 11.27
C ASP A 206 15.43 6.17 12.32
N LEU A 207 14.14 6.25 11.98
CA LEU A 207 13.07 6.66 12.90
C LEU A 207 13.06 5.81 14.19
N LEU A 208 13.09 4.47 14.05
CA LEU A 208 13.07 3.58 15.21
C LEU A 208 14.36 3.65 16.03
N PHE A 209 15.50 3.82 15.36
CA PHE A 209 16.78 3.97 16.03
C PHE A 209 16.82 5.26 16.87
N GLU A 210 16.29 6.36 16.34
CA GLU A 210 16.23 7.63 17.05
C GLU A 210 15.25 7.60 18.23
N LYS A 211 14.07 6.97 18.07
CA LYS A 211 13.00 7.03 19.08
C LYS A 211 13.05 5.92 20.13
N ILE A 212 13.52 4.71 19.77
CA ILE A 212 13.52 3.52 20.64
C ILE A 212 14.83 2.71 20.50
N GLN A 213 15.96 3.41 20.50
CA GLN A 213 17.31 2.88 20.21
C GLN A 213 17.60 1.52 20.87
N THR A 214 17.41 1.39 22.18
CA THR A 214 17.78 0.18 22.93
C THR A 214 16.95 -1.03 22.51
N GLN A 215 15.63 -0.86 22.40
CA GLN A 215 14.69 -1.91 21.99
C GLN A 215 14.94 -2.30 20.54
N PHE A 216 15.12 -1.30 19.66
CA PHE A 216 15.40 -1.53 18.25
C PHE A 216 16.74 -2.25 18.07
N ALA A 217 17.80 -1.86 18.77
CA ALA A 217 19.08 -2.57 18.75
C ALA A 217 18.96 -4.04 19.21
N GLY A 218 18.07 -4.33 20.17
CA GLY A 218 17.67 -5.69 20.53
C GLY A 218 17.11 -6.47 19.34
N ILE A 219 16.15 -5.88 18.62
CA ILE A 219 15.56 -6.45 17.40
C ILE A 219 16.61 -6.65 16.31
N LEU A 220 17.47 -5.67 16.04
CA LEU A 220 18.51 -5.79 15.00
C LEU A 220 19.49 -6.94 15.29
N ARG A 221 19.86 -7.14 16.56
CA ARG A 221 20.68 -8.30 16.98
C ARG A 221 19.93 -9.61 16.76
N TYR A 222 18.65 -9.67 17.08
CA TYR A 222 17.82 -10.85 16.82
C TYR A 222 17.76 -11.17 15.33
N ILE A 223 17.45 -10.17 14.49
CA ILE A 223 17.39 -10.32 13.03
C ILE A 223 18.72 -10.88 12.50
N LYS A 224 19.84 -10.25 12.86
CA LYS A 224 21.18 -10.65 12.41
C LYS A 224 21.56 -12.07 12.84
N LYS A 225 21.25 -12.45 14.08
CA LYS A 225 21.74 -13.71 14.67
C LYS A 225 20.89 -14.92 14.27
N PHE A 226 19.58 -14.72 14.16
CA PHE A 226 18.61 -15.81 14.01
C PHE A 226 17.82 -15.67 12.70
N TYR A 227 17.07 -14.58 12.54
CA TYR A 227 16.06 -14.45 11.49
C TYR A 227 16.64 -14.52 10.06
N LEU A 228 17.77 -13.86 9.80
CA LEU A 228 18.37 -13.85 8.45
C LEU A 228 18.75 -15.25 7.96
N LYS A 229 19.19 -16.14 8.86
CA LYS A 229 19.62 -17.49 8.49
C LYS A 229 18.46 -18.36 8.00
N GLU A 230 17.24 -18.01 8.39
CA GLU A 230 16.02 -18.73 8.02
C GLU A 230 15.42 -18.25 6.70
N LEU A 231 15.87 -17.11 6.14
CA LEU A 231 15.36 -16.57 4.88
C LEU A 231 15.72 -17.42 3.66
N GLY A 232 16.91 -18.06 3.67
CA GLY A 232 17.41 -18.86 2.56
C GLY A 232 17.66 -18.05 1.28
N ASN A 233 18.02 -16.77 1.40
CA ASN A 233 18.25 -15.86 0.27
C ASN A 233 19.47 -14.96 0.54
N ALA A 234 20.66 -15.49 0.25
CA ALA A 234 21.94 -14.84 0.52
C ALA A 234 22.04 -13.40 -0.05
N PRO A 235 21.55 -13.09 -1.27
CA PRO A 235 21.50 -11.70 -1.74
C PRO A 235 20.72 -10.75 -0.84
N VAL A 236 19.52 -11.14 -0.38
CA VAL A 236 18.69 -10.33 0.53
C VAL A 236 19.36 -10.20 1.90
N GLU A 237 19.86 -11.31 2.43
CA GLU A 237 20.57 -11.35 3.72
C GLU A 237 21.77 -10.42 3.76
N SER A 238 22.55 -10.37 2.69
CA SER A 238 23.70 -9.47 2.54
C SER A 238 23.28 -8.00 2.56
N ARG A 239 22.22 -7.66 1.81
CA ARG A 239 21.69 -6.28 1.79
C ARG A 239 21.16 -5.85 3.15
N ILE A 240 20.39 -6.71 3.82
CA ILE A 240 19.90 -6.42 5.18
C ILE A 240 21.09 -6.28 6.14
N SER A 241 22.05 -7.20 6.13
CA SER A 241 23.23 -7.14 7.01
C SER A 241 23.99 -5.81 6.88
N ARG A 242 24.11 -5.28 5.66
CA ARG A 242 24.71 -3.96 5.39
C ARG A 242 23.86 -2.80 5.93
N LEU A 243 22.53 -2.92 5.94
CA LEU A 243 21.68 -1.93 6.60
C LEU A 243 21.88 -1.99 8.12
N LEU A 244 21.90 -3.19 8.69
CA LEU A 244 22.08 -3.39 10.14
C LEU A 244 23.43 -2.87 10.65
N SER A 245 24.48 -2.85 9.83
CA SER A 245 25.79 -2.32 10.24
C SER A 245 25.79 -0.81 10.50
N LYS A 246 24.83 -0.06 9.93
CA LYS A 246 24.68 1.37 10.21
C LYS A 246 24.40 1.66 11.69
N TYR A 247 23.75 0.71 12.37
CA TYR A 247 23.28 0.85 13.75
C TYR A 247 24.16 0.15 14.80
N GLN A 248 25.32 -0.41 14.39
CA GLN A 248 26.19 -1.21 15.27
C GLN A 248 27.23 -0.39 16.04
N ASN A 249 27.35 0.92 15.76
CA ASN A 249 28.40 1.79 16.30
C ASN A 249 27.87 2.92 17.21
N CYS A 250 26.66 2.81 17.79
CA CYS A 250 26.15 3.79 18.76
C CYS A 250 25.62 3.11 20.02
#